data_AF-A0A7X7TY20-F1
#
_entry.id   AF-A0A7X7TY20-F1
#
_cell.length_a   1.000
_cell.length_b   1.000
_cell.length_c   1.000
_cell.angle_alpha   90.00
_cell.angle_beta   90.00
_cell.angle_gamma   90.00
#
_symmetry.space_group_name_H-M   'P 1'
#
loop_
_entity.id
_entity.type
_entity.pdbx_description
1 polymer ?
#
loop_
_entity_poly.entity_id
_entity_poly.type
_entity_poly.pdbx_seq_one_letter_code
_entity_poly.pdbx_strand_id
1 'polypeptide(L)'
;MADREKIEVFDNPRPGREYRITIRCPEFTSVCPKTGQPDFGEITIEYCPDKTCIELKSLKFYLQSYRNKGIFYESLTNDILDDLTGVCRPRWMKVTSRFTPRGGITTDVAAEYTAGR
;
A
#
# COMPACT_ATOMS: atom_id res chain seq x y z
N MET A 1 9.53 15.82 11.68
CA MET A 1 9.08 15.35 10.34
C MET A 1 9.43 13.87 10.32
N ALA A 2 8.44 12.98 10.39
CA ALA A 2 8.72 11.55 10.50
C ALA A 2 9.49 11.09 9.27
N ASP A 3 10.65 10.46 9.50
CA ASP A 3 11.47 9.85 8.47
C ASP A 3 10.60 8.82 7.74
N ARG A 4 10.34 9.03 6.45
CA ARG A 4 9.49 8.14 5.66
C ARG A 4 10.33 6.89 5.40
N GLU A 5 10.06 5.81 6.13
CA GLU A 5 10.74 4.51 5.99
C GLU A 5 10.90 4.16 4.51
N LYS A 6 12.16 4.02 4.07
CA LYS A 6 12.50 3.89 2.65
C LYS A 6 12.09 2.51 2.15
N ILE A 7 11.22 2.46 1.15
CA ILE A 7 10.84 1.22 0.47
C ILE A 7 12.03 0.73 -0.36
N GLU A 8 12.40 -0.53 -0.20
CA GLU A 8 13.44 -1.20 -0.97
C GLU A 8 12.83 -2.08 -2.05
N VAL A 9 13.63 -2.35 -3.08
CA VAL A 9 13.27 -3.22 -4.20
C VAL A 9 14.41 -4.16 -4.52
N PHE A 10 14.09 -5.29 -5.14
CA PHE A 10 15.07 -6.25 -5.67
C PHE A 10 14.77 -6.57 -7.13
N ASP A 11 15.74 -7.11 -7.86
CA ASP A 11 15.59 -7.44 -9.28
C ASP A 11 14.48 -8.48 -9.50
N ASN A 12 13.62 -8.23 -10.49
CA ASN A 12 12.63 -9.20 -10.93
C ASN A 12 13.38 -10.46 -11.45
N PRO A 13 13.16 -11.65 -10.88
CA PRO A 13 13.86 -12.87 -11.29
C PRO A 13 13.41 -13.42 -12.66
N ARG A 14 12.28 -12.93 -13.21
CA ARG A 14 11.64 -13.38 -14.44
C ARG A 14 11.07 -12.21 -15.25
N PRO A 15 11.88 -11.21 -15.66
CA PRO A 15 11.37 -10.00 -16.34
C PRO A 15 10.81 -10.28 -17.74
N GLY A 16 11.16 -11.42 -18.35
CA GLY A 16 10.65 -11.85 -19.66
C GLY A 16 9.26 -12.51 -19.62
N ARG A 17 8.65 -12.68 -18.44
CA ARG A 17 7.31 -13.25 -18.29
C ARG A 17 6.46 -12.31 -17.44
N GLU A 18 5.26 -12.02 -17.92
CA GLU A 18 4.27 -11.32 -17.09
C GLU A 18 3.72 -12.28 -16.02
N TYR A 19 3.71 -11.80 -14.78
CA TYR A 19 3.09 -12.49 -13.66
C TYR A 19 2.56 -11.47 -12.65
N ARG A 20 1.59 -11.89 -11.85
CA ARG A 20 0.95 -11.06 -10.84
C ARG A 20 1.42 -11.46 -9.45
N ILE A 21 1.78 -10.47 -8.64
CA ILE A 21 2.07 -10.64 -7.21
C ILE A 21 0.90 -10.04 -6.43
N THR A 22 0.35 -10.79 -5.47
CA THR A 22 -0.63 -10.29 -4.51
C THR A 22 -0.03 -10.39 -3.11
N ILE A 23 0.13 -9.24 -2.44
CA ILE A 23 0.59 -9.13 -1.07
C ILE A 23 -0.61 -8.73 -0.21
N ARG A 24 -0.83 -9.46 0.89
CA ARG A 24 -1.86 -9.16 1.88
C ARG A 24 -1.20 -8.73 3.18
N CYS A 25 -1.60 -7.58 3.68
CA CYS A 25 -1.10 -6.98 4.91
C CYS A 25 -2.27 -6.82 5.90
N PRO A 26 -2.66 -7.89 6.62
CA PRO A 26 -3.84 -7.88 7.49
C PRO A 26 -3.63 -7.12 8.81
N GLU A 27 -2.41 -6.69 9.10
CA GLU A 27 -2.02 -6.02 10.36
C GLU A 27 -1.89 -4.49 10.19
N PHE A 28 -2.59 -3.90 9.22
CA PHE A 28 -2.49 -2.47 8.99
C PHE A 28 -3.29 -1.67 10.02
N THR A 29 -2.72 -0.55 10.47
CA THR A 29 -3.38 0.39 11.37
C THR A 29 -2.91 1.82 11.14
N SER A 30 -3.82 2.78 11.37
CA SER A 30 -3.55 4.22 11.35
C SER A 30 -4.44 4.96 12.35
N VAL A 31 -4.47 6.29 12.34
CA VAL A 31 -5.32 7.08 13.25
C VAL A 31 -6.33 7.90 12.46
N CYS A 32 -7.58 7.93 12.92
CA CYS A 32 -8.60 8.79 12.35
C CYS A 32 -8.28 10.27 12.64
N PRO A 33 -8.12 11.15 11.63
CA PRO A 33 -7.76 12.56 11.82
C PRO A 33 -8.76 13.36 12.68
N LYS A 34 -10.02 12.91 12.73
CA LYS A 34 -11.11 13.64 13.40
C LYS A 34 -11.27 13.25 14.86
N THR A 35 -11.14 11.97 15.18
CA THR A 35 -11.46 11.44 16.51
C THR A 35 -10.22 11.02 17.30
N GLY A 36 -9.07 10.87 16.64
CA GLY A 36 -7.85 10.34 17.26
C GLY A 36 -7.92 8.85 17.60
N GLN A 37 -9.01 8.16 17.25
CA GLN A 37 -9.14 6.73 17.48
C GLN A 37 -8.33 5.94 16.43
N PRO A 38 -7.79 4.77 16.81
CA PRO A 38 -7.10 3.90 15.86
C PRO A 38 -8.07 3.30 14.85
N ASP A 39 -7.62 3.20 13.61
CA ASP A 39 -8.24 2.48 12.50
C ASP A 39 -7.47 1.20 12.26
N PHE A 40 -8.19 0.11 11.98
CA PHE A 40 -7.61 -1.20 11.65
C PHE A 40 -8.14 -1.67 10.30
N GLY A 41 -7.30 -2.38 9.55
CA GLY A 41 -7.71 -2.90 8.26
C GLY A 41 -6.69 -3.82 7.61
N GLU A 42 -7.03 -4.30 6.42
CA GLU A 42 -6.14 -5.04 5.53
C GLU A 42 -5.79 -4.17 4.33
N ILE A 43 -4.49 -4.07 4.02
CA ILE A 43 -4.02 -3.52 2.73
C ILE A 43 -3.70 -4.70 1.81
N THR A 44 -4.33 -4.75 0.64
CA THR A 44 -4.00 -5.67 -0.44
C THR A 44 -3.29 -4.91 -1.54
N ILE A 45 -2.07 -5.34 -1.90
CA ILE A 45 -1.29 -4.79 -3.02
C ILE A 45 -1.22 -5.87 -4.09
N GLU A 46 -1.77 -5.58 -5.26
CA GLU A 46 -1.70 -6.46 -6.43
C GLU A 46 -0.88 -5.74 -7.50
N TYR A 47 0.15 -6.36 -8.05
CA TYR A 47 0.95 -5.71 -9.09
C TYR A 47 1.59 -6.69 -10.07
N CYS A 48 1.83 -6.19 -11.28
CA CYS A 48 2.66 -6.85 -12.29
C CYS A 48 4.01 -6.12 -12.33
N PRO A 49 5.09 -6.71 -11.78
CA PRO A 49 6.41 -6.06 -11.78
C PRO A 49 6.94 -5.87 -13.20
N ASP A 50 7.75 -4.83 -13.40
CA ASP A 50 8.62 -4.70 -14.58
C ASP A 50 10.03 -5.23 -14.24
N LYS A 51 10.99 -4.34 -13.98
CA LYS A 51 12.37 -4.74 -13.68
C LYS A 51 12.61 -5.10 -12.23
N THR A 52 11.75 -4.64 -11.32
CA THR A 52 11.94 -4.77 -9.88
C THR A 52 10.70 -5.27 -9.17
N CYS A 53 10.90 -5.91 -8.03
CA CYS A 53 9.88 -6.36 -7.09
C CYS A 53 10.04 -5.64 -5.75
N ILE A 54 8.94 -5.44 -5.03
CA ILE A 54 8.94 -4.83 -3.69
C ILE A 54 9.55 -5.79 -2.67
N GLU A 55 10.48 -5.31 -1.85
CA GLU A 55 11.06 -6.06 -0.73
C GLU A 55 10.11 -6.01 0.49
N LEU A 56 9.83 -7.16 1.11
CA LEU A 56 8.74 -7.29 2.10
C LEU A 56 9.07 -6.69 3.47
N LYS A 57 10.32 -6.68 3.91
CA LYS A 57 10.73 -6.13 5.21
C LYS A 57 10.58 -4.61 5.22
N SER A 58 11.05 -3.93 4.19
CA SER A 58 10.91 -2.48 4.00
C SER A 58 9.45 -2.10 3.80
N LEU A 59 8.66 -2.88 3.05
CA LEU A 59 7.21 -2.68 2.94
C LEU A 59 6.52 -2.76 4.30
N LYS A 60 6.88 -3.72 5.14
CA LYS A 60 6.35 -3.84 6.50
C LYS A 60 6.62 -2.57 7.32
N PHE A 61 7.85 -2.07 7.32
CA PHE A 61 8.19 -0.87 8.10
C PHE A 61 7.53 0.39 7.52
N TYR A 62 7.46 0.50 6.19
CA TYR A 62 6.70 1.54 5.51
C TYR A 62 5.23 1.57 5.96
N LEU A 63 4.53 0.43 5.98
CA LEU A 63 3.16 0.35 6.48
C LEU A 63 3.04 0.65 7.98
N GLN A 64 4.03 0.22 8.79
CA GLN A 64 4.06 0.53 10.23
C GLN A 64 4.24 2.04 10.51
N SER A 65 4.83 2.80 9.59
CA SER A 65 4.95 4.26 9.73
C SER A 65 3.59 4.97 9.81
N TYR A 66 2.51 4.35 9.32
CA TYR A 66 1.15 4.88 9.39
C TYR A 66 0.49 4.71 10.76
N ARG A 67 1.05 3.88 11.66
CA ARG A 67 0.41 3.48 12.92
C ARG A 67 -0.10 4.66 13.77
N ASN A 68 0.65 5.75 13.80
CA ASN A 68 0.30 6.97 14.55
C ASN A 68 -0.03 8.15 13.62
N LYS A 69 -0.14 7.92 12.31
CA LYS A 69 -0.44 8.96 11.31
C LYS A 69 -1.95 9.18 11.27
N GLY A 70 -2.37 10.43 11.49
CA GLY A 70 -3.72 10.89 11.20
C GLY A 70 -3.96 10.95 9.70
N ILE A 71 -4.75 10.03 9.13
CA ILE A 71 -5.02 10.00 7.68
C ILE A 71 -6.41 9.45 7.33
N PHE A 72 -7.04 10.00 6.28
CA PHE A 72 -8.27 9.44 5.72
C PHE A 72 -7.98 8.21 4.85
N TYR A 73 -8.92 7.27 4.77
CA TYR A 73 -8.75 6.03 4.01
C TYR A 73 -8.41 6.32 2.54
N GLU A 74 -9.09 7.30 1.95
CA GLU A 74 -8.91 7.70 0.56
C GLU A 74 -7.50 8.22 0.28
N SER A 75 -7.01 9.14 1.11
CA SER A 75 -5.65 9.67 1.00
C SER A 75 -4.62 8.57 1.24
N LEU A 76 -4.84 7.72 2.25
CA LEU A 76 -3.96 6.60 2.56
C LEU A 76 -3.77 5.66 1.36
N THR A 77 -4.87 5.21 0.74
CA THR A 77 -4.80 4.25 -0.38
C THR A 77 -4.05 4.84 -1.56
N ASN A 78 -4.27 6.12 -1.86
CA ASN A 78 -3.58 6.82 -2.94
C ASN A 78 -2.10 7.07 -2.61
N ASP A 79 -1.78 7.54 -1.40
CA ASP A 79 -0.39 7.72 -0.94
C ASP A 79 0.41 6.41 -1.09
N ILE A 80 -0.18 5.28 -0.68
CA ILE A 80 0.46 3.95 -0.81
C ILE A 80 0.68 3.59 -2.28
N LEU A 81 -0.31 3.81 -3.15
CA LEU A 81 -0.15 3.53 -4.57
C LEU A 81 0.97 4.40 -5.19
N ASP A 82 0.97 5.69 -4.92
CA ASP A 82 1.94 6.65 -5.48
C ASP A 82 3.37 6.33 -5.02
N ASP A 83 3.55 6.05 -3.74
CA ASP A 83 4.87 5.70 -3.19
C ASP A 83 5.39 4.39 -3.78
N LEU A 84 4.55 3.34 -3.83
CA LEU A 84 4.95 2.03 -4.33
C LEU A 84 5.21 2.04 -5.85
N THR A 85 4.41 2.76 -6.62
CA THR A 85 4.61 2.88 -8.07
C THR A 85 5.84 3.75 -8.39
N GLY A 86 6.11 4.78 -7.58
CA GLY A 86 7.30 5.62 -7.71
C GLY A 86 8.62 4.86 -7.55
N VAL A 87 8.66 3.87 -6.66
CA VAL A 87 9.86 3.04 -6.41
C VAL A 87 9.93 1.79 -7.28
N CYS A 88 8.85 1.02 -7.40
CA CYS A 88 8.83 -0.27 -8.09
C CYS A 88 8.63 -0.17 -9.60
N ARG A 89 8.03 0.94 -10.08
CA ARG A 89 7.70 1.19 -11.49
C ARG A 89 7.06 -0.03 -12.18
N PRO A 90 5.97 -0.58 -11.61
CA PRO A 90 5.33 -1.76 -12.15
C PRO A 90 4.68 -1.47 -13.51
N ARG A 91 4.30 -2.51 -14.25
CA ARG A 91 3.47 -2.38 -15.46
C ARG A 91 2.03 -1.99 -15.10
N TRP A 92 1.55 -2.57 -14.01
CA TRP A 92 0.23 -2.33 -13.43
C TRP A 92 0.29 -2.54 -11.92
N MET A 93 -0.46 -1.76 -11.16
CA MET A 93 -0.63 -1.96 -9.72
C MET A 93 -2.02 -1.52 -9.27
N LYS A 94 -2.56 -2.24 -8.30
CA LYS A 94 -3.76 -1.89 -7.54
C LYS A 94 -3.46 -1.98 -6.06
N VAL A 95 -3.88 -0.96 -5.33
CA VAL A 95 -3.91 -0.97 -3.87
C VAL A 95 -5.37 -0.93 -3.44
N THR A 96 -5.76 -1.88 -2.60
CA THR A 96 -7.08 -1.91 -1.96
C THR A 96 -6.91 -1.91 -0.45
N SER A 97 -7.53 -0.96 0.24
CA SER A 97 -7.59 -0.91 1.70
C SER A 97 -8.99 -1.25 2.17
N ARG A 98 -9.12 -2.20 3.10
CA ARG A 98 -10.38 -2.63 3.69
C ARG A 98 -10.37 -2.39 5.19
N PHE A 99 -11.26 -1.52 5.66
CA PHE A 99 -11.28 -1.11 7.07
C PHE A 99 -12.35 -1.81 7.89
N THR A 100 -12.03 -2.10 9.15
CA THR A 100 -12.98 -2.61 10.13
C THR A 100 -14.11 -1.60 10.39
N PRO A 101 -15.31 -2.06 10.80
CA PRO A 101 -16.47 -1.18 10.91
C PRO A 101 -16.28 0.01 11.86
N ARG A 102 -16.77 1.20 11.46
CA ARG A 102 -17.05 2.33 12.36
C ARG A 102 -18.53 2.64 12.32
N GLY A 103 -19.19 2.63 13.49
CA GLY A 103 -20.65 2.81 13.56
C GLY A 103 -21.44 1.75 12.78
N GLY A 104 -20.89 0.53 12.65
CA GLY A 104 -21.49 -0.54 11.86
C GLY A 104 -21.23 -0.46 10.34
N ILE A 105 -20.44 0.51 9.87
CA ILE A 105 -20.18 0.73 8.44
C ILE A 105 -18.72 0.37 8.14
N THR A 106 -18.50 -0.48 7.14
CA THR A 106 -17.16 -0.77 6.58
C THR A 106 -16.91 0.09 5.36
N THR A 107 -15.62 0.24 5.00
CA THR A 107 -15.23 0.99 3.81
C THR A 107 -14.06 0.31 3.14
N ASP A 108 -14.23 0.08 1.84
CA ASP A 108 -13.20 -0.39 0.92
C ASP A 108 -12.85 0.76 -0.02
N VAL A 109 -11.56 1.06 -0.13
CA VAL A 109 -11.04 2.03 -1.10
C VAL A 109 -10.06 1.31 -2.00
N ALA A 110 -10.16 1.52 -3.31
CA ALA A 110 -9.24 0.98 -4.30
C ALA A 110 -8.72 2.08 -5.23
N ALA A 111 -7.43 2.06 -5.50
CA ALA A 111 -6.77 2.92 -6.47
C ALA A 111 -5.89 2.05 -7.39
N GLU A 112 -5.78 2.44 -8.66
CA GLU A 112 -5.07 1.66 -9.69
C GLU A 112 -4.15 2.55 -10.54
N TYR A 113 -3.01 1.99 -10.92
CA TYR A 113 -2.01 2.57 -11.79
C TYR A 113 -1.72 1.61 -12.95
N THR A 114 -1.61 2.17 -14.16
CA THR A 114 -1.17 1.45 -15.36
C THR A 114 -0.12 2.29 -16.06
N ALA A 115 1.03 1.70 -16.38
CA ALA A 115 2.10 2.40 -17.08
C ALA A 115 1.64 2.85 -18.47
N GLY A 116 1.93 4.10 -18.83
CA GLY A 116 1.61 4.66 -20.15
C GLY A 116 0.21 5.28 -20.28
N ARG A 117 -0.49 5.49 -19.16
CA ARG A 117 -1.70 6.33 -19.11
C ARG A 117 -1.36 7.75 -18.65
#